data_AF-K6ZUV1-F1
#
_entry.id   AF-K6ZUV1-F1
#
_cell.length_a   1.000
_cell.length_b   1.000
_cell.length_c   1.000
_cell.angle_alpha   90.00
_cell.angle_beta   90.00
_cell.angle_gamma   90.00
#
_symmetry.space_group_name_H-M   'P 1'
#
loop_
_entity.id
_entity.type
_entity.pdbx_description
1 polymer ?
#
loop_
_entity_poly.entity_id
_entity_poly.type
_entity_poly.pdbx_seq_one_letter_code
_entity_poly.pdbx_strand_id
1 'polypeptide(L)'
;MCDISAAVFYTTFTLASKHSLQVSVKIGLLSFYFSNPVFMFHRKTKKIFPSIIISLMTLSLSACNLSSSSDSDAKGYYQFVNLVPQSPAIEVLIEDEPLDELEYGDASAIDYVSKGSYDLEFNQILPNSQNDEFTSSDSVNVSKNKISTYVMYGDTDAPSSITFQTDISDLFDDDFDEDYDAIIQFANLADSNTDIDVYLLAEGEDLLNKVADVTLAYSDDSDEVEVEKGVYKIIMTESGTDTILASTDSITISTGDATIFALTGYLVAGSDELVNAIVQIETDGARLLTNETQSANVRFTHGISNANYLDVYLTGTDVDATLIASTLEFGAISDMFNIDIDNLDEGDTRYFYLVDNETSEKIDTFTLDLQPSSRLLVLTSGDNASSITVNDNEEDLRVISTHAKLLINHSIDDIKSNAIEVVIVSDGGNPDSYTPQVELSYMSNEQYELESGDYDIYIYNASSGELIIETYLRGVDAGDVINLIATDYAYGGSPYQLQTYFNY
;
A
#
# COMPACT_ATOMS: atom_id res chain seq x y z
N MET A 1 -18.03 0.08 -43.26
CA MET A 1 -16.66 0.27 -43.80
C MET A 1 -16.30 1.73 -43.69
N CYS A 2 -15.71 2.10 -42.55
CA CYS A 2 -14.45 2.84 -42.41
C CYS A 2 -14.37 3.27 -40.94
N ASP A 3 -13.67 2.47 -40.13
CA ASP A 3 -13.03 2.93 -38.91
C ASP A 3 -11.64 3.45 -39.30
N ILE A 4 -11.26 4.60 -38.76
CA ILE A 4 -9.87 5.06 -38.74
C ILE A 4 -9.58 5.42 -37.29
N SER A 5 -8.89 4.53 -36.59
CA SER A 5 -8.20 4.83 -35.33
C SER A 5 -6.77 5.23 -35.67
N ALA A 6 -6.34 6.38 -35.16
CA ALA A 6 -4.97 6.88 -35.28
C ALA A 6 -4.23 6.54 -33.98
N ALA A 7 -3.22 5.68 -34.07
CA ALA A 7 -2.25 5.48 -33.00
C ALA A 7 -1.07 6.44 -33.22
N VAL A 8 -0.83 7.32 -32.26
CA VAL A 8 0.36 8.18 -32.19
C VAL A 8 1.40 7.45 -31.35
N PHE A 9 2.57 7.17 -31.92
CA PHE A 9 3.73 6.65 -31.20
C PHE A 9 4.71 7.81 -30.94
N TYR A 10 5.03 8.06 -29.68
CA TYR A 10 6.16 8.89 -29.30
C TYR A 10 7.44 8.04 -29.30
N THR A 11 8.52 8.55 -29.90
CA THR A 11 9.86 7.96 -29.84
C THR A 11 10.80 8.99 -29.21
N THR A 12 11.27 8.70 -28.01
CA THR A 12 12.27 9.49 -27.30
C THR A 12 13.66 9.09 -27.79
N PHE A 13 14.47 10.06 -28.22
CA PHE A 13 15.88 9.85 -28.59
C PHE A 13 16.78 10.35 -27.47
N THR A 14 17.57 9.46 -26.87
CA THR A 14 18.68 9.83 -25.98
C THR A 14 19.99 9.60 -26.73
N LEU A 15 20.75 10.67 -26.95
CA LEU A 15 22.06 10.63 -27.59
C LEU A 15 23.14 10.30 -26.54
N ALA A 16 23.73 9.11 -26.62
CA ALA A 16 25.00 8.81 -25.94
C ALA A 16 25.99 8.10 -26.88
N SER A 17 27.23 8.53 -26.79
CA SER A 17 28.27 8.35 -27.81
C SER A 17 28.96 6.98 -27.81
N LYS A 18 29.30 6.51 -29.01
CA LYS A 18 30.43 5.64 -29.38
C LYS A 18 30.63 4.36 -28.54
N HIS A 19 30.04 3.26 -28.99
CA HIS A 19 30.75 2.11 -29.58
C HIS A 19 29.71 1.09 -30.11
N SER A 20 29.79 0.78 -31.42
CA SER A 20 29.15 -0.32 -32.17
C SER A 20 27.97 -1.10 -31.55
N LEU A 21 26.75 -0.88 -32.06
CA LEU A 21 25.61 -1.79 -31.88
C LEU A 21 25.37 -2.60 -33.16
N GLN A 22 25.47 -3.93 -33.07
CA GLN A 22 24.89 -4.86 -34.05
C GLN A 22 23.42 -5.07 -33.69
N VAL A 23 22.50 -4.74 -34.60
CA VAL A 23 21.08 -5.11 -34.48
C VAL A 23 20.86 -6.41 -35.24
N SER A 24 20.52 -7.48 -34.52
CA SER A 24 20.14 -8.77 -35.10
C SER A 24 18.62 -8.89 -35.07
N VAL A 25 17.99 -8.87 -36.25
CA VAL A 25 16.55 -9.11 -36.41
C VAL A 25 16.37 -10.59 -36.81
N LYS A 26 15.83 -11.40 -35.91
CA LYS A 26 15.45 -12.80 -36.21
C LYS A 26 14.03 -12.82 -36.81
N ILE A 27 13.92 -13.23 -38.06
CA ILE A 27 12.65 -13.55 -38.74
C ILE A 27 12.58 -15.07 -38.91
N GLY A 28 11.61 -15.72 -38.27
CA GLY A 28 11.34 -17.16 -38.37
C GLY A 28 10.19 -17.46 -39.35
N LEU A 29 10.39 -18.46 -40.21
CA LEU A 29 9.52 -18.89 -41.32
C LEU A 29 8.38 -19.86 -40.93
N LEU A 30 7.27 -19.71 -41.67
CA LEU A 30 6.16 -20.61 -42.08
C LEU A 30 6.12 -22.10 -41.64
N SER A 31 4.89 -22.60 -41.38
CA SER A 31 4.07 -23.38 -42.35
C SER A 31 2.73 -23.88 -41.77
N PHE A 32 1.60 -23.66 -42.46
CA PHE A 32 0.51 -24.65 -42.58
C PHE A 32 -0.26 -24.46 -43.90
N TYR A 33 -0.49 -25.59 -44.58
CA TYR A 33 -1.25 -25.76 -45.82
C TYR A 33 -2.76 -25.73 -45.54
N PHE A 34 -3.59 -25.19 -46.45
CA PHE A 34 -4.81 -25.87 -46.90
C PHE A 34 -5.30 -25.31 -48.26
N SER A 35 -5.82 -26.23 -49.06
CA SER A 35 -6.16 -26.15 -50.49
C SER A 35 -7.46 -25.40 -50.80
N ASN A 36 -7.46 -24.59 -51.85
CA ASN A 36 -8.67 -24.19 -52.59
C ASN A 36 -9.06 -25.26 -53.63
N PRO A 37 -10.34 -25.28 -54.04
CA PRO A 37 -10.63 -25.38 -55.45
C PRO A 37 -11.49 -24.21 -55.97
N VAL A 38 -11.12 -23.84 -57.19
CA VAL A 38 -11.68 -22.81 -58.07
C VAL A 38 -13.04 -23.26 -58.64
N PHE A 39 -14.00 -22.34 -58.74
CA PHE A 39 -14.98 -22.35 -59.82
C PHE A 39 -15.20 -20.93 -60.38
N MET A 40 -14.98 -20.82 -61.68
CA MET A 40 -15.08 -19.63 -62.51
C MET A 40 -16.36 -19.76 -63.35
N PHE A 41 -17.23 -18.74 -63.44
CA PHE A 41 -18.06 -18.52 -64.65
C PHE A 41 -18.61 -17.08 -64.79
N HIS A 42 -18.17 -16.48 -65.89
CA HIS A 42 -18.67 -15.39 -66.74
C HIS A 42 -20.03 -14.66 -66.52
N ARG A 43 -19.92 -13.31 -66.53
CA ARG A 43 -20.45 -12.34 -67.55
C ARG A 43 -21.97 -12.06 -67.61
N LYS A 44 -22.38 -10.80 -67.36
CA LYS A 44 -22.98 -9.87 -68.36
C LYS A 44 -23.38 -8.51 -67.76
N THR A 45 -23.19 -7.48 -68.59
CA THR A 45 -23.52 -6.06 -68.40
C THR A 45 -25.00 -5.76 -68.69
N LYS A 46 -25.55 -4.70 -68.07
CA LYS A 46 -26.46 -3.72 -68.73
C LYS A 46 -26.69 -2.46 -67.87
N LYS A 47 -26.52 -1.30 -68.51
CA LYS A 47 -26.81 0.07 -68.05
C LYS A 47 -28.32 0.35 -68.06
N ILE A 48 -28.87 1.21 -67.18
CA ILE A 48 -29.87 2.27 -67.47
C ILE A 48 -29.83 3.38 -66.37
N PHE A 49 -29.55 4.61 -66.82
CA PHE A 49 -29.89 6.01 -66.44
C PHE A 49 -30.28 6.50 -65.02
N PRO A 50 -30.04 7.81 -64.73
CA PRO A 50 -30.02 8.44 -63.40
C PRO A 50 -31.28 9.26 -63.07
N SER A 51 -31.47 9.58 -61.79
CA SER A 51 -32.31 10.72 -61.38
C SER A 51 -31.63 11.55 -60.30
N ILE A 52 -31.47 12.82 -60.66
CA ILE A 52 -31.04 13.96 -59.86
C ILE A 52 -32.17 14.35 -58.91
N ILE A 53 -31.89 14.50 -57.62
CA ILE A 53 -32.68 15.34 -56.71
C ILE A 53 -31.71 16.25 -55.95
N ILE A 54 -31.78 17.53 -56.29
CA ILE A 54 -31.22 18.66 -55.57
C ILE A 54 -32.16 18.94 -54.40
N SER A 55 -31.64 18.92 -53.17
CA SER A 55 -32.33 19.49 -52.01
C SER A 55 -31.40 20.49 -51.35
N LEU A 56 -31.66 21.77 -51.64
CA LEU A 56 -31.25 22.91 -50.83
C LEU A 56 -31.85 22.73 -49.43
N MET A 57 -31.03 22.77 -48.38
CA MET A 57 -31.50 23.15 -47.05
C MET A 57 -30.49 24.10 -46.42
N THR A 58 -31.07 25.18 -45.92
CA THR A 58 -30.52 26.47 -45.52
C THR A 58 -29.65 26.41 -44.28
N LEU A 59 -28.53 27.14 -44.30
CA LEU A 59 -27.80 27.53 -43.10
C LEU A 59 -28.68 28.45 -42.24
N SER A 60 -29.02 28.01 -41.04
CA SER A 60 -29.40 28.89 -39.94
C SER A 60 -28.21 29.00 -38.99
N LEU A 61 -27.47 30.11 -39.08
CA LEU A 61 -26.63 30.56 -37.98
C LEU A 61 -27.57 31.01 -36.86
N SER A 62 -27.68 30.22 -35.80
CA SER A 62 -28.16 30.71 -34.52
C SER A 62 -26.96 31.29 -33.78
N ALA A 63 -26.89 32.62 -33.76
CA ALA A 63 -26.12 33.35 -32.77
C ALA A 63 -26.81 33.13 -31.41
N CYS A 64 -26.22 32.32 -30.53
CA CYS A 64 -26.58 32.36 -29.12
C CYS A 64 -25.95 33.60 -28.50
N ASN A 65 -26.86 34.43 -28.02
CA ASN A 65 -26.67 35.64 -27.24
C ASN A 65 -25.92 35.27 -25.95
N LEU A 66 -24.84 36.00 -25.62
CA LEU A 66 -24.27 36.03 -24.26
C LEU A 66 -25.32 36.65 -23.33
N SER A 67 -26.24 35.82 -22.84
CA SER A 67 -27.00 36.12 -21.64
C SER A 67 -26.18 35.61 -20.45
N SER A 68 -25.74 36.56 -19.62
CA SER A 68 -25.24 36.38 -18.24
C SER A 68 -25.50 34.97 -17.70
N SER A 69 -24.47 34.14 -17.61
CA SER A 69 -24.56 32.85 -16.96
C SER A 69 -24.99 33.09 -15.53
N SER A 70 -26.15 32.54 -15.18
CA SER A 70 -26.53 32.33 -13.80
C SER A 70 -25.43 31.53 -13.11
N ASP A 71 -25.24 31.77 -11.81
CA ASP A 71 -24.34 31.05 -10.88
C ASP A 71 -24.51 29.51 -10.83
N SER A 72 -25.29 28.91 -11.73
CA SER A 72 -25.60 27.48 -11.81
C SER A 72 -24.47 26.62 -12.39
N ASP A 73 -23.45 27.23 -13.00
CA ASP A 73 -22.28 26.52 -13.56
C ASP A 73 -21.06 26.57 -12.62
N ALA A 74 -21.25 26.98 -11.38
CA ALA A 74 -20.18 26.94 -10.38
C ALA A 74 -19.84 25.48 -10.06
N LYS A 75 -18.60 25.09 -10.36
CA LYS A 75 -18.06 23.75 -10.15
C LYS A 75 -17.00 23.76 -9.07
N GLY A 76 -16.84 22.64 -8.40
CA GLY A 76 -15.82 22.39 -7.38
C GLY A 76 -15.37 20.94 -7.43
N TYR A 77 -14.70 20.53 -6.38
CA TYR A 77 -14.04 19.24 -6.29
C TYR A 77 -14.34 18.56 -4.95
N TYR A 78 -14.39 17.24 -4.93
CA TYR A 78 -14.36 16.46 -3.68
C TYR A 78 -13.27 15.39 -3.71
N GLN A 79 -12.89 14.92 -2.53
CA GLN A 79 -12.02 13.78 -2.29
C GLN A 79 -12.42 13.09 -0.99
N PHE A 80 -12.24 11.78 -0.89
CA PHE A 80 -12.52 11.01 0.33
C PHE A 80 -11.26 10.31 0.81
N VAL A 81 -11.08 10.23 2.13
CA VAL A 81 -9.88 9.65 2.74
C VAL A 81 -10.28 8.75 3.89
N ASN A 82 -9.71 7.55 3.95
CA ASN A 82 -9.87 6.64 5.08
C ASN A 82 -8.68 6.71 6.02
N LEU A 83 -8.81 7.44 7.13
CA LEU A 83 -7.82 7.46 8.21
C LEU A 83 -8.35 6.80 9.49
N VAL A 84 -9.35 5.92 9.39
CA VAL A 84 -9.84 5.15 10.55
C VAL A 84 -8.83 4.03 10.85
N PRO A 85 -8.01 4.12 11.93
CA PRO A 85 -6.75 3.37 12.01
C PRO A 85 -6.87 1.85 12.04
N GLN A 86 -7.99 1.34 12.56
CA GLN A 86 -8.25 -0.10 12.72
C GLN A 86 -9.39 -0.58 11.81
N SER A 87 -9.79 0.25 10.84
CA SER A 87 -10.79 -0.14 9.85
C SER A 87 -10.23 -1.15 8.86
N PRO A 88 -11.11 -2.01 8.29
CA PRO A 88 -10.81 -2.69 7.03
C PRO A 88 -10.77 -1.68 5.87
N ALA A 89 -10.55 -2.16 4.64
CA ALA A 89 -10.87 -1.35 3.46
C ALA A 89 -12.35 -0.95 3.48
N ILE A 90 -12.65 0.23 2.94
CA ILE A 90 -14.01 0.78 2.89
C ILE A 90 -14.43 1.03 1.44
N GLU A 91 -15.69 0.81 1.13
CA GLU A 91 -16.31 1.27 -0.11
C GLU A 91 -16.95 2.64 0.13
N VAL A 92 -16.68 3.60 -0.75
CA VAL A 92 -17.27 4.94 -0.73
C VAL A 92 -18.43 4.99 -1.72
N LEU A 93 -19.60 5.40 -1.25
CA LEU A 93 -20.80 5.60 -2.06
C LEU A 93 -21.22 7.07 -2.01
N ILE A 94 -21.53 7.63 -3.17
CA ILE A 94 -22.07 8.99 -3.32
C ILE A 94 -23.42 8.88 -3.99
N GLU A 95 -24.46 9.45 -3.36
CA GLU A 95 -25.84 9.40 -3.90
C GLU A 95 -26.26 7.97 -4.26
N ASP A 96 -25.95 7.00 -3.38
CA ASP A 96 -26.19 5.56 -3.52
C ASP A 96 -25.42 4.86 -4.67
N GLU A 97 -24.43 5.52 -5.28
CA GLU A 97 -23.60 4.94 -6.35
C GLU A 97 -22.14 4.74 -5.87
N PRO A 98 -21.53 3.57 -6.11
CA PRO A 98 -20.16 3.30 -5.68
C PRO A 98 -19.16 4.18 -6.45
N LEU A 99 -18.23 4.77 -5.70
CA LEU A 99 -17.16 5.62 -6.23
C LEU A 99 -15.82 4.89 -6.23
N ASP A 100 -15.36 4.45 -5.06
CA ASP A 100 -14.00 3.95 -4.85
C ASP A 100 -13.92 2.99 -3.65
N GLU A 101 -12.85 2.22 -3.55
CA GLU A 101 -12.50 1.41 -2.39
C GLU A 101 -11.20 1.95 -1.76
N LEU A 102 -11.21 2.29 -0.48
CA LEU A 102 -10.10 2.95 0.20
C LEU A 102 -9.56 2.11 1.35
N GLU A 103 -8.28 1.77 1.30
CA GLU A 103 -7.55 1.22 2.43
C GLU A 103 -7.22 2.30 3.47
N TYR A 104 -6.79 1.89 4.67
CA TYR A 104 -6.31 2.84 5.67
C TYR A 104 -5.08 3.61 5.14
N GLY A 105 -5.12 4.94 5.24
CA GLY A 105 -4.06 5.82 4.74
C GLY A 105 -4.20 6.16 3.25
N ASP A 106 -5.29 5.74 2.60
CA ASP A 106 -5.55 5.98 1.19
C ASP A 106 -6.63 7.06 0.97
N ALA A 107 -6.65 7.63 -0.23
CA ALA A 107 -7.62 8.63 -0.67
C ALA A 107 -8.08 8.38 -2.09
N SER A 108 -9.35 8.70 -2.35
CA SER A 108 -9.89 8.69 -3.70
C SER A 108 -9.15 9.70 -4.59
N ALA A 109 -9.25 9.52 -5.90
CA ALA A 109 -8.94 10.61 -6.82
C ALA A 109 -9.86 11.80 -6.56
N ILE A 110 -9.39 13.01 -6.85
CA ILE A 110 -10.26 14.20 -6.88
C ILE A 110 -11.22 14.10 -8.07
N ASP A 111 -12.50 14.38 -7.82
CA ASP A 111 -13.52 14.42 -8.87
C ASP A 111 -14.14 15.81 -9.06
N TYR A 112 -14.47 16.17 -10.30
CA TYR A 112 -14.96 17.52 -10.66
C TYR A 112 -16.48 17.56 -10.82
N VAL A 113 -17.15 18.21 -9.87
CA VAL A 113 -18.61 18.15 -9.76
C VAL A 113 -19.27 19.51 -9.64
N SER A 114 -20.60 19.52 -9.76
CA SER A 114 -21.38 20.75 -9.56
C SER A 114 -21.33 21.15 -8.09
N LYS A 115 -21.34 22.46 -7.79
CA LYS A 115 -21.55 22.89 -6.40
C LYS A 115 -22.85 22.30 -5.85
N GLY A 116 -22.85 21.90 -4.59
CA GLY A 116 -23.99 21.24 -3.97
C GLY A 116 -23.60 20.47 -2.73
N SER A 117 -24.60 19.92 -2.06
CA SER A 117 -24.41 18.90 -1.03
C SER A 117 -24.59 17.54 -1.70
N TYR A 118 -23.72 16.59 -1.37
CA TYR A 118 -23.80 15.21 -1.82
C TYR A 118 -23.93 14.30 -0.60
N ASP A 119 -24.89 13.38 -0.65
CA ASP A 119 -25.09 12.39 0.41
C ASP A 119 -24.02 11.29 0.31
N LEU A 120 -23.47 10.89 1.46
CA LEU A 120 -22.38 9.92 1.56
C LEU A 120 -22.82 8.69 2.34
N GLU A 121 -22.40 7.53 1.85
CA GLU A 121 -22.44 6.27 2.55
C GLU A 121 -21.07 5.59 2.43
N PHE A 122 -20.65 4.94 3.50
CA PHE A 122 -19.42 4.17 3.54
C PHE A 122 -19.74 2.78 4.05
N ASN A 123 -19.22 1.76 3.38
CA ASN A 123 -19.41 0.36 3.75
C ASN A 123 -18.06 -0.28 4.07
N GLN A 124 -17.98 -1.04 5.15
CA GLN A 124 -16.80 -1.84 5.49
C GLN A 124 -16.74 -3.07 4.57
N ILE A 125 -15.60 -3.27 3.92
CA ILE A 125 -15.36 -4.47 3.10
C ILE A 125 -14.90 -5.59 4.05
N LEU A 126 -15.75 -6.61 4.20
CA LEU A 126 -15.50 -7.72 5.12
C LEU A 126 -15.06 -8.97 4.37
N PRO A 127 -14.11 -9.74 4.91
CA PRO A 127 -13.63 -10.94 4.24
C PRO A 127 -14.72 -12.02 4.21
N ASN A 128 -14.99 -12.57 3.03
CA ASN A 128 -15.87 -13.73 2.83
C ASN A 128 -17.35 -13.56 3.25
N SER A 129 -17.81 -12.32 3.52
CA SER A 129 -19.19 -12.01 3.86
C SER A 129 -19.73 -10.82 3.07
N GLN A 130 -20.90 -10.30 3.46
CA GLN A 130 -21.45 -9.10 2.85
C GLN A 130 -20.85 -7.89 3.56
N ASN A 131 -20.56 -6.84 2.81
CA ASN A 131 -20.13 -5.56 3.37
C ASN A 131 -21.16 -5.08 4.41
N ASP A 132 -20.66 -4.47 5.48
CA ASP A 132 -21.48 -3.89 6.53
C ASP A 132 -21.48 -2.37 6.43
N GLU A 133 -22.57 -1.75 6.85
CA GLU A 133 -22.70 -0.30 6.81
C GLU A 133 -21.77 0.33 7.85
N PHE A 134 -20.86 1.20 7.40
CA PHE A 134 -19.92 1.89 8.29
C PHE A 134 -20.52 3.21 8.82
N THR A 135 -20.99 4.06 7.91
CA THR A 135 -21.79 5.26 8.19
C THR A 135 -22.64 5.61 6.95
N SER A 136 -23.87 6.11 7.14
CA SER A 136 -24.88 6.23 6.08
C SER A 136 -25.72 7.52 6.14
N SER A 137 -25.20 8.58 6.79
CA SER A 137 -25.96 9.83 6.95
C SER A 137 -25.13 11.10 6.88
N ASP A 138 -23.92 10.98 6.35
CA ASP A 138 -23.02 12.10 6.19
C ASP A 138 -23.23 12.79 4.85
N SER A 139 -22.68 14.00 4.72
CA SER A 139 -22.73 14.74 3.47
C SER A 139 -21.49 15.60 3.30
N VAL A 140 -21.06 15.77 2.05
CA VAL A 140 -19.99 16.71 1.69
C VAL A 140 -20.58 17.89 0.91
N ASN A 141 -20.18 19.10 1.30
CA ASN A 141 -20.59 20.33 0.63
C ASN A 141 -19.50 20.80 -0.32
N VAL A 142 -19.78 20.75 -1.62
CA VAL A 142 -18.86 21.21 -2.67
C VAL A 142 -19.13 22.67 -3.01
N SER A 143 -18.08 23.48 -2.92
CA SER A 143 -18.09 24.91 -3.23
C SER A 143 -17.32 25.23 -4.52
N LYS A 144 -17.60 26.39 -5.11
CA LYS A 144 -16.94 26.81 -6.35
C LYS A 144 -15.43 26.96 -6.12
N ASN A 145 -14.62 26.40 -7.02
CA ASN A 145 -13.15 26.51 -7.00
C ASN A 145 -12.52 26.07 -5.66
N LYS A 146 -13.14 25.12 -4.96
CA LYS A 146 -12.59 24.51 -3.74
C LYS A 146 -12.50 23.00 -3.89
N ILE A 147 -11.51 22.42 -3.22
CA ILE A 147 -11.42 20.99 -2.97
C ILE A 147 -12.04 20.73 -1.60
N SER A 148 -13.07 19.89 -1.58
CA SER A 148 -13.71 19.40 -0.35
C SER A 148 -13.18 18.01 -0.03
N THR A 149 -12.15 17.92 0.80
CA THR A 149 -11.54 16.65 1.21
C THR A 149 -12.21 16.18 2.49
N TYR A 150 -13.03 15.13 2.39
CA TYR A 150 -13.73 14.49 3.50
C TYR A 150 -12.87 13.36 4.06
N VAL A 151 -12.45 13.49 5.32
CA VAL A 151 -11.56 12.54 5.97
C VAL A 151 -12.30 11.85 7.10
N MET A 152 -12.39 10.52 7.04
CA MET A 152 -12.86 9.71 8.17
C MET A 152 -11.69 9.32 9.06
N TYR A 153 -11.88 9.37 10.39
CA TYR A 153 -10.84 9.07 11.37
C TYR A 153 -11.45 8.60 12.70
N GLY A 154 -10.62 8.20 13.66
CA GLY A 154 -11.07 7.82 15.02
C GLY A 154 -11.36 6.33 15.19
N ASP A 155 -12.33 5.97 16.02
CA ASP A 155 -12.65 4.58 16.36
C ASP A 155 -13.38 3.87 15.21
N THR A 156 -13.10 2.58 15.00
CA THR A 156 -13.76 1.74 13.99
C THR A 156 -15.21 1.40 14.37
N ASP A 157 -15.58 1.44 15.65
CA ASP A 157 -16.98 1.21 16.04
C ASP A 157 -17.85 2.48 15.86
N ALA A 158 -17.23 3.65 15.80
CA ALA A 158 -17.89 4.94 15.70
C ALA A 158 -16.95 5.99 15.08
N PRO A 159 -16.71 5.95 13.77
CA PRO A 159 -15.79 6.87 13.12
C PRO A 159 -16.29 8.31 13.22
N SER A 160 -15.35 9.23 13.30
CA SER A 160 -15.56 10.67 13.18
C SER A 160 -15.14 11.15 11.80
N SER A 161 -15.52 12.38 11.46
CA SER A 161 -15.18 12.96 10.17
C SER A 161 -14.81 14.43 10.28
N ILE A 162 -13.88 14.88 9.45
CA ILE A 162 -13.51 16.27 9.25
C ILE A 162 -13.49 16.58 7.76
N THR A 163 -13.78 17.83 7.38
CA THR A 163 -13.77 18.24 5.96
C THR A 163 -12.88 19.46 5.78
N PHE A 164 -11.83 19.29 4.99
CA PHE A 164 -10.96 20.38 4.54
C PHE A 164 -11.58 21.07 3.33
N GLN A 165 -11.47 22.40 3.28
CA GLN A 165 -12.03 23.23 2.21
C GLN A 165 -10.93 24.06 1.57
N THR A 166 -10.08 23.41 0.78
CA THR A 166 -8.91 24.04 0.17
C THR A 166 -9.33 24.96 -0.98
N ASP A 167 -9.07 26.26 -0.86
CA ASP A 167 -9.34 27.27 -1.86
C ASP A 167 -8.29 27.26 -2.96
N ILE A 168 -8.69 26.80 -4.14
CA ILE A 168 -7.83 26.78 -5.32
C ILE A 168 -8.28 27.82 -6.34
N SER A 169 -9.01 28.85 -5.92
CA SER A 169 -9.55 29.87 -6.83
C SER A 169 -8.46 30.64 -7.56
N ASP A 170 -7.33 30.87 -6.89
CA ASP A 170 -6.19 31.56 -7.48
C ASP A 170 -5.55 30.75 -8.62
N LEU A 171 -5.56 29.40 -8.57
CA LEU A 171 -5.13 28.54 -9.70
C LEU A 171 -5.92 28.79 -11.00
N PHE A 172 -7.10 29.41 -10.91
CA PHE A 172 -7.99 29.69 -12.04
C PHE A 172 -8.15 31.19 -12.31
N ASP A 173 -7.36 32.08 -11.69
CA ASP A 173 -7.36 33.50 -12.03
C ASP A 173 -6.65 33.74 -13.38
N ASP A 174 -7.18 34.62 -14.23
CA ASP A 174 -6.57 34.96 -15.52
C ASP A 174 -5.30 35.83 -15.35
N ASP A 175 -5.14 36.47 -14.19
CA ASP A 175 -3.94 37.23 -13.77
C ASP A 175 -2.91 36.34 -13.03
N PHE A 176 -3.05 35.00 -13.10
CA PHE A 176 -2.20 34.02 -12.42
C PHE A 176 -0.70 34.28 -12.61
N ASP A 177 0.01 34.46 -11.49
CA ASP A 177 1.46 34.53 -11.48
C ASP A 177 2.02 33.11 -11.64
N GLU A 178 3.08 32.94 -12.43
CA GLU A 178 3.69 31.62 -12.70
C GLU A 178 4.39 31.02 -11.47
N ASP A 179 4.39 31.73 -10.33
CA ASP A 179 5.02 31.41 -9.05
C ASP A 179 3.96 31.27 -7.93
N TYR A 180 2.84 30.57 -8.16
CA TYR A 180 1.88 30.26 -7.09
C TYR A 180 2.52 29.37 -6.02
N ASP A 181 2.58 29.89 -4.79
CA ASP A 181 3.02 29.13 -3.62
C ASP A 181 2.08 27.94 -3.39
N ALA A 182 2.63 26.84 -2.90
CA ALA A 182 1.80 25.69 -2.55
C ALA A 182 0.91 26.02 -1.34
N ILE A 183 -0.26 25.40 -1.27
CA ILE A 183 -1.10 25.41 -0.08
C ILE A 183 -0.87 24.12 0.69
N ILE A 184 -0.56 24.25 1.97
CA ILE A 184 -0.54 23.12 2.90
C ILE A 184 -1.49 23.32 4.08
N GLN A 185 -2.00 22.21 4.60
CA GLN A 185 -2.78 22.15 5.83
C GLN A 185 -2.30 21.00 6.70
N PHE A 186 -2.51 21.12 8.01
CA PHE A 186 -2.13 20.10 9.00
C PHE A 186 -3.35 19.66 9.80
N ALA A 187 -3.34 18.42 10.28
CA ALA A 187 -4.39 17.91 11.14
C ALA A 187 -3.85 16.98 12.21
N ASN A 188 -4.44 17.04 13.41
CA ASN A 188 -4.16 16.10 14.49
C ASN A 188 -5.33 15.13 14.67
N LEU A 189 -5.21 13.96 14.06
CA LEU A 189 -6.23 12.91 14.09
C LEU A 189 -5.76 11.67 14.87
N ALA A 190 -4.60 11.73 15.52
CA ALA A 190 -4.10 10.66 16.37
C ALA A 190 -4.85 10.62 17.70
N ASP A 191 -5.37 9.44 18.07
CA ASP A 191 -6.18 9.23 19.28
C ASP A 191 -5.34 9.17 20.59
N SER A 192 -4.42 10.14 20.77
CA SER A 192 -3.58 10.25 21.97
C SER A 192 -4.12 11.26 23.00
N ASN A 193 -5.17 12.04 22.65
CA ASN A 193 -5.68 13.18 23.42
C ASN A 193 -4.61 14.23 23.78
N THR A 194 -3.47 14.24 23.08
CA THR A 194 -2.41 15.24 23.26
C THR A 194 -2.49 16.28 22.16
N ASP A 195 -2.48 17.56 22.56
CA ASP A 195 -2.23 18.65 21.62
C ASP A 195 -0.82 18.48 21.03
N ILE A 196 -0.67 18.77 19.74
CA ILE A 196 0.61 18.68 19.04
C ILE A 196 1.09 20.06 18.60
N ASP A 197 2.40 20.25 18.62
CA ASP A 197 3.07 21.37 17.95
C ASP A 197 3.63 20.87 16.62
N VAL A 198 3.36 21.58 15.53
CA VAL A 198 3.82 21.24 14.18
C VAL A 198 4.88 22.23 13.73
N TYR A 199 5.94 21.71 13.15
CA TYR A 199 7.06 22.47 12.61
C TYR A 199 7.31 22.05 11.15
N LEU A 200 7.32 23.04 10.26
CA LEU A 200 7.74 22.88 8.88
C LEU A 200 9.16 23.43 8.74
N LEU A 201 10.14 22.55 8.55
CA LEU A 201 11.55 22.92 8.42
C LEU A 201 11.96 22.92 6.95
N ALA A 202 12.49 24.03 6.46
CA ALA A 202 13.14 24.03 5.15
C ALA A 202 14.49 23.28 5.21
N GLU A 203 15.01 22.83 4.07
CA GLU A 203 16.31 22.14 4.00
C GLU A 203 17.43 22.91 4.74
N GLY A 204 18.04 22.25 5.72
CA GLY A 204 19.13 22.81 6.54
C GLY A 204 18.69 23.70 7.70
N GLU A 205 17.38 23.88 7.92
CA GLU A 205 16.84 24.51 9.13
C GLU A 205 16.89 23.54 10.33
N ASP A 206 17.07 24.09 11.53
CA ASP A 206 17.13 23.33 12.78
C ASP A 206 15.89 23.63 13.62
N LEU A 207 15.36 22.60 14.29
CA LEU A 207 14.27 22.72 15.25
C LEU A 207 14.66 23.57 16.47
N LEU A 208 15.95 23.65 16.79
CA LEU A 208 16.43 24.29 18.00
C LEU A 208 16.06 25.79 18.07
N ASN A 209 15.19 26.13 19.03
CA ASN A 209 14.59 27.47 19.22
C ASN A 209 13.60 27.90 18.14
N LYS A 210 13.13 27.00 17.27
CA LYS A 210 12.00 27.26 16.40
C LYS A 210 10.71 27.34 17.25
N VAL A 211 9.82 28.25 16.88
CA VAL A 211 8.47 28.30 17.43
C VAL A 211 7.58 27.45 16.53
N ALA A 212 6.64 26.70 17.11
CA ALA A 212 5.68 25.92 16.35
C ALA A 212 4.97 26.79 15.31
N ASP A 213 4.85 26.27 14.09
CA ASP A 213 4.14 26.94 13.01
C ASP A 213 2.63 26.88 13.27
N VAL A 214 2.15 25.76 13.84
CA VAL A 214 0.79 25.60 14.36
C VAL A 214 0.77 24.68 15.58
N THR A 215 -0.19 24.90 16.49
CA THR A 215 -0.51 23.98 17.59
C THR A 215 -1.92 23.48 17.37
N LEU A 216 -2.13 22.15 17.38
CA LEU A 216 -3.40 21.51 17.05
C LEU A 216 -3.85 20.60 18.19
N ALA A 217 -5.07 20.82 18.69
CA ALA A 217 -5.72 19.88 19.59
C ALA A 217 -6.12 18.60 18.84
N TYR A 218 -6.45 17.53 19.57
CA TYR A 218 -7.05 16.36 18.94
C TYR A 218 -8.35 16.73 18.19
N SER A 219 -8.51 16.19 16.98
CA SER A 219 -9.62 16.49 16.05
C SER A 219 -9.64 17.93 15.54
N ASP A 220 -8.48 18.60 15.51
CA ASP A 220 -8.33 19.96 15.01
C ASP A 220 -7.45 20.00 13.75
N ASP A 221 -7.69 21.01 12.91
CA ASP A 221 -6.95 21.29 11.69
C ASP A 221 -6.40 22.72 11.64
N SER A 222 -5.38 22.93 10.81
CA SER A 222 -4.83 24.26 10.56
C SER A 222 -5.63 24.98 9.47
N ASP A 223 -5.60 26.31 9.53
CA ASP A 223 -5.87 27.14 8.35
C ASP A 223 -4.89 26.79 7.20
N GLU A 224 -5.22 27.20 5.98
CA GLU A 224 -4.34 27.13 4.81
C GLU A 224 -3.06 27.95 5.03
N VAL A 225 -1.92 27.33 4.74
CA VAL A 225 -0.61 27.99 4.78
C VAL A 225 -0.01 27.99 3.39
N GLU A 226 0.28 29.17 2.87
CA GLU A 226 1.04 29.34 1.63
C GLU A 226 2.54 29.10 1.90
N VAL A 227 3.15 28.22 1.13
CA VAL A 227 4.57 27.87 1.24
C VAL A 227 5.26 27.90 -0.11
N GLU A 228 6.46 28.46 -0.14
CA GLU A 228 7.29 28.47 -1.36
C GLU A 228 7.64 27.02 -1.78
N LYS A 229 7.90 26.82 -3.08
CA LYS A 229 8.43 25.52 -3.54
C LYS A 229 9.77 25.21 -2.89
N GLY A 230 9.98 23.97 -2.46
CA GLY A 230 11.20 23.60 -1.75
C GLY A 230 11.20 22.16 -1.25
N VAL A 231 12.29 21.80 -0.59
CA VAL A 231 12.40 20.55 0.17
C VAL A 231 12.21 20.89 1.65
N TYR A 232 11.33 20.15 2.29
CA TYR A 232 10.90 20.38 3.66
C TYR A 232 10.94 19.10 4.48
N LYS A 233 10.89 19.26 5.79
CA LYS A 233 10.67 18.20 6.77
C LYS A 233 9.60 18.65 7.74
N ILE A 234 8.67 17.75 8.04
CA ILE A 234 7.61 18.01 9.01
C ILE A 234 7.98 17.29 10.29
N ILE A 235 7.97 18.03 11.40
CA ILE A 235 8.17 17.49 12.75
C ILE A 235 6.93 17.82 13.57
N MET A 236 6.38 16.81 14.25
CA MET A 236 5.25 16.96 15.15
C MET A 236 5.66 16.51 16.56
N THR A 237 5.50 17.37 17.55
CA THR A 237 5.86 17.12 18.96
C THR A 237 4.65 17.18 19.87
N GLU A 238 4.73 16.60 21.07
CA GLU A 238 3.76 16.89 22.13
C GLU A 238 3.86 18.37 22.49
N SER A 239 2.71 19.06 22.51
CA SER A 239 2.69 20.52 22.64
C SER A 239 3.39 21.02 23.91
N GLY A 240 4.28 22.01 23.74
CA GLY A 240 5.06 22.60 24.82
C GLY A 240 6.20 21.72 25.35
N THR A 241 6.57 20.65 24.65
CA THR A 241 7.68 19.77 24.98
C THR A 241 8.61 19.53 23.78
N ASP A 242 9.77 18.91 24.04
CA ASP A 242 10.70 18.46 23.00
C ASP A 242 10.46 16.98 22.59
N THR A 243 9.37 16.36 23.04
CA THR A 243 9.04 14.97 22.71
C THR A 243 8.50 14.89 21.29
N ILE A 244 9.30 14.36 20.36
CA ILE A 244 8.87 14.18 18.96
C ILE A 244 7.97 12.94 18.87
N LEU A 245 6.77 13.12 18.31
CA LEU A 245 5.78 12.07 18.07
C LEU A 245 5.94 11.46 16.67
N ALA A 246 6.21 12.32 15.69
CA ALA A 246 6.47 11.91 14.32
C ALA A 246 7.38 12.93 13.61
N SER A 247 8.20 12.42 12.69
CA SER A 247 9.03 13.23 11.80
C SER A 247 9.05 12.56 10.44
N THR A 248 8.84 13.33 9.38
CA THR A 248 8.90 12.82 8.01
C THR A 248 10.35 12.67 7.56
N ASP A 249 10.53 11.92 6.47
CA ASP A 249 11.64 12.11 5.55
C ASP A 249 11.56 13.47 4.85
N SER A 250 12.58 13.78 4.03
CA SER A 250 12.59 14.98 3.20
C SER A 250 11.47 14.94 2.14
N ILE A 251 10.46 15.80 2.28
CA ILE A 251 9.36 15.95 1.33
C ILE A 251 9.63 17.10 0.34
N THR A 252 9.22 16.93 -0.92
CA THR A 252 9.30 18.01 -1.92
C THR A 252 7.93 18.64 -2.10
N ILE A 253 7.86 19.96 -1.94
CA ILE A 253 6.66 20.76 -2.22
C ILE A 253 6.92 21.57 -3.49
N SER A 254 6.02 21.43 -4.46
CA SER A 254 6.07 22.08 -5.76
C SER A 254 5.09 23.25 -5.85
N THR A 255 5.39 24.20 -6.74
CA THR A 255 4.47 25.31 -7.08
C THR A 255 3.13 24.74 -7.52
N GLY A 256 2.03 25.19 -6.91
CA GLY A 256 0.69 24.70 -7.24
C GLY A 256 0.19 23.53 -6.40
N ASP A 257 1.00 22.95 -5.51
CA ASP A 257 0.57 21.83 -4.70
C ASP A 257 -0.52 22.27 -3.70
N ALA A 258 -1.46 21.36 -3.44
CA ALA A 258 -2.51 21.50 -2.43
C ALA A 258 -2.51 20.21 -1.60
N THR A 259 -1.92 20.27 -0.41
CA THR A 259 -1.56 19.06 0.35
C THR A 259 -2.00 19.15 1.80
N ILE A 260 -2.58 18.06 2.32
CA ILE A 260 -2.92 17.95 3.74
C ILE A 260 -1.98 16.93 4.38
N PHE A 261 -1.41 17.27 5.53
CA PHE A 261 -0.60 16.37 6.36
C PHE A 261 -1.35 16.06 7.66
N ALA A 262 -1.85 14.83 7.77
CA ALA A 262 -2.59 14.39 8.94
C ALA A 262 -1.76 13.47 9.83
N LEU A 263 -1.62 13.80 11.10
CA LEU A 263 -1.13 12.87 12.11
C LEU A 263 -2.23 11.86 12.45
N THR A 264 -1.91 10.58 12.42
CA THR A 264 -2.77 9.47 12.79
C THR A 264 -2.00 8.49 13.68
N GLY A 265 -2.70 7.59 14.36
CA GLY A 265 -2.10 6.56 15.20
C GLY A 265 -2.85 5.24 15.07
N TYR A 266 -2.12 4.14 14.83
CA TYR A 266 -2.70 2.81 14.70
C TYR A 266 -2.03 1.82 15.66
N LEU A 267 -2.75 0.76 16.02
CA LEU A 267 -2.22 -0.35 16.80
C LEU A 267 -1.61 -1.41 15.87
N VAL A 268 -0.54 -2.02 16.36
CA VAL A 268 0.08 -3.19 15.73
C VAL A 268 0.08 -4.35 16.71
N ALA A 269 -0.14 -5.56 16.20
CA ALA A 269 -0.11 -6.76 17.01
C ALA A 269 1.29 -6.98 17.59
N GLY A 270 1.39 -7.46 18.84
CA GLY A 270 2.69 -7.53 19.52
C GLY A 270 3.05 -6.29 20.34
N SER A 271 2.22 -5.24 20.32
CA SER A 271 2.48 -3.97 20.99
C SER A 271 1.19 -3.31 21.50
N ASP A 272 1.23 -2.82 22.74
CA ASP A 272 0.16 -1.97 23.30
C ASP A 272 0.36 -0.48 22.98
N GLU A 273 1.49 -0.10 22.34
CA GLU A 273 1.81 1.28 22.00
C GLU A 273 1.26 1.65 20.61
N LEU A 274 0.64 2.83 20.50
CA LEU A 274 0.21 3.41 19.24
C LEU A 274 1.42 3.78 18.38
N VAL A 275 1.35 3.38 17.12
CA VAL A 275 2.29 3.75 16.07
C VAL A 275 1.81 5.05 15.43
N ASN A 276 2.47 6.16 15.73
CA ASN A 276 2.18 7.44 15.10
C ASN A 276 2.67 7.45 13.65
N ALA A 277 1.84 7.96 12.74
CA ALA A 277 2.21 8.13 11.34
C ALA A 277 1.64 9.43 10.78
N ILE A 278 2.31 9.96 9.75
CA ILE A 278 1.87 11.13 9.01
C ILE A 278 1.36 10.63 7.67
N VAL A 279 0.12 10.96 7.33
CA VAL A 279 -0.44 10.71 5.99
C VAL A 279 -0.36 11.99 5.20
N GLN A 280 0.25 11.91 4.03
CA GLN A 280 0.22 12.97 3.01
C GLN A 280 -0.97 12.70 2.09
N ILE A 281 -1.89 13.66 2.02
CA ILE A 281 -3.05 13.61 1.13
C ILE A 281 -2.83 14.64 0.03
N GLU A 282 -2.81 14.17 -1.21
CA GLU A 282 -2.56 14.96 -2.42
C GLU A 282 -3.74 14.83 -3.39
N THR A 283 -3.67 15.52 -4.51
CA THR A 283 -4.78 15.56 -5.48
C THR A 283 -5.05 14.22 -6.19
N ASP A 284 -4.07 13.33 -6.21
CA ASP A 284 -4.08 12.04 -6.92
C ASP A 284 -4.11 10.82 -6.00
N GLY A 285 -4.16 11.02 -4.68
CA GLY A 285 -4.28 9.95 -3.69
C GLY A 285 -3.72 10.36 -2.32
N ALA A 286 -3.47 9.37 -1.47
CA ALA A 286 -2.77 9.58 -0.22
C ALA A 286 -1.69 8.51 -0.03
N ARG A 287 -0.72 8.82 0.83
CA ARG A 287 0.32 7.86 1.23
C ARG A 287 0.77 8.08 2.66
N LEU A 288 1.09 6.98 3.32
CA LEU A 288 1.77 7.02 4.61
C LEU A 288 3.23 7.45 4.40
N LEU A 289 3.68 8.45 5.15
CA LEU A 289 5.08 8.87 5.14
C LEU A 289 5.91 8.06 6.13
N THR A 290 7.18 7.88 5.80
CA THR A 290 8.17 7.29 6.71
C THR A 290 8.25 8.12 7.98
N ASN A 291 8.07 7.47 9.13
CA ASN A 291 8.26 8.14 10.42
C ASN A 291 9.67 7.88 10.95
N GLU A 292 10.56 8.86 10.78
CA GLU A 292 11.95 8.78 11.19
C GLU A 292 12.18 8.71 12.71
N THR A 293 11.16 9.00 13.51
CA THR A 293 11.24 8.82 14.97
C THR A 293 11.18 7.36 15.38
N GLN A 294 10.77 6.47 14.47
CA GLN A 294 10.65 5.04 14.73
C GLN A 294 11.91 4.31 14.26
N SER A 295 12.47 3.48 15.15
CA SER A 295 13.48 2.49 14.80
C SER A 295 12.94 1.51 13.75
N ALA A 296 13.84 0.85 13.02
CA ALA A 296 13.45 -0.35 12.28
C ALA A 296 13.21 -1.49 13.27
N ASN A 297 12.21 -2.32 13.01
CA ASN A 297 11.90 -3.49 13.81
C ASN A 297 12.24 -4.76 13.01
N VAL A 298 13.03 -5.65 13.59
CA VAL A 298 13.39 -6.92 12.95
C VAL A 298 13.12 -8.09 13.87
N ARG A 299 12.68 -9.21 13.31
CA ARG A 299 12.61 -10.50 14.01
C ARG A 299 12.95 -11.64 13.08
N PHE A 300 13.26 -12.79 13.65
CA PHE A 300 13.87 -13.90 12.92
C PHE A 300 13.07 -15.17 13.12
N THR A 301 12.97 -15.98 12.07
CA THR A 301 12.51 -17.36 12.16
C THR A 301 13.71 -18.30 12.21
N HIS A 302 13.52 -19.49 12.79
CA HIS A 302 14.48 -20.58 12.62
C HIS A 302 13.89 -21.73 11.80
N GLY A 303 14.17 -21.77 10.49
CA GLY A 303 13.78 -22.86 9.58
C GLY A 303 14.96 -23.67 9.04
N ILE A 304 16.14 -23.58 9.66
CA ILE A 304 17.35 -24.31 9.24
C ILE A 304 17.35 -25.69 9.89
N SER A 305 17.18 -26.72 9.09
CA SER A 305 17.17 -28.12 9.53
C SER A 305 18.56 -28.56 10.01
N ASN A 306 18.60 -29.55 10.92
CA ASN A 306 19.83 -30.12 11.48
C ASN A 306 20.77 -29.10 12.18
N ALA A 307 20.27 -27.89 12.48
CA ALA A 307 20.81 -27.02 13.51
C ALA A 307 19.99 -27.22 14.78
N ASN A 308 20.61 -27.00 15.95
CA ASN A 308 19.92 -27.15 17.22
C ASN A 308 19.10 -25.90 17.56
N TYR A 309 19.76 -24.91 18.17
CA TYR A 309 19.19 -23.60 18.43
C TYR A 309 19.99 -22.54 17.69
N LEU A 310 19.29 -21.53 17.21
CA LEU A 310 19.85 -20.43 16.45
C LEU A 310 20.07 -19.22 17.35
N ASP A 311 21.30 -18.72 17.38
CA ASP A 311 21.59 -17.37 17.86
C ASP A 311 21.77 -16.44 16.66
N VAL A 312 21.25 -15.22 16.77
CA VAL A 312 21.39 -14.16 15.78
C VAL A 312 22.18 -13.01 16.39
N TYR A 313 23.24 -12.61 15.72
CA TYR A 313 24.07 -11.49 16.11
C TYR A 313 23.98 -10.37 15.09
N LEU A 314 23.75 -9.16 15.58
CA LEU A 314 23.96 -7.91 14.85
C LEU A 314 25.42 -7.49 15.02
N THR A 315 26.13 -7.22 13.93
CA THR A 315 27.46 -6.62 13.98
C THR A 315 27.41 -5.23 13.38
N GLY A 316 28.03 -4.27 14.07
CA GLY A 316 28.37 -3.00 13.45
C GLY A 316 29.51 -3.17 12.43
N THR A 317 29.97 -2.07 11.85
CA THR A 317 31.21 -2.05 11.05
C THR A 317 32.47 -2.29 11.90
N ASP A 318 32.35 -2.16 13.23
CA ASP A 318 33.38 -2.49 14.21
C ASP A 318 33.10 -3.83 14.91
N VAL A 319 34.17 -4.45 15.42
CA VAL A 319 34.31 -5.85 15.88
C VAL A 319 33.42 -6.31 17.06
N ASP A 320 32.53 -5.45 17.58
CA ASP A 320 31.66 -5.78 18.70
C ASP A 320 30.28 -6.24 18.18
N ALA A 321 30.01 -7.53 18.29
CA ALA A 321 28.74 -8.14 17.93
C ALA A 321 27.77 -8.12 19.13
N THR A 322 26.52 -7.78 18.86
CA THR A 322 25.42 -7.80 19.82
C THR A 322 24.52 -9.00 19.55
N LEU A 323 24.27 -9.83 20.55
CA LEU A 323 23.31 -10.93 20.47
C LEU A 323 21.88 -10.34 20.52
N ILE A 324 21.10 -10.52 19.47
CA ILE A 324 19.77 -9.91 19.33
C ILE A 324 18.62 -10.92 19.40
N ALA A 325 18.87 -12.17 19.03
CA ALA A 325 17.98 -13.29 19.30
C ALA A 325 18.84 -14.46 19.78
N SER A 326 18.39 -15.16 20.83
CA SER A 326 19.17 -16.25 21.40
C SER A 326 18.35 -17.51 21.62
N THR A 327 19.01 -18.65 21.41
CA THR A 327 18.46 -19.98 21.66
C THR A 327 17.12 -20.17 20.94
N LEU A 328 16.99 -19.64 19.72
CA LEU A 328 15.77 -19.73 18.93
C LEU A 328 15.58 -21.19 18.50
N GLU A 329 14.45 -21.79 18.89
CA GLU A 329 14.09 -23.17 18.56
C GLU A 329 13.69 -23.32 17.09
N PHE A 330 13.91 -24.48 16.49
CA PHE A 330 13.42 -24.77 15.14
C PHE A 330 11.89 -24.58 15.08
N GLY A 331 11.43 -23.80 14.11
CA GLY A 331 10.03 -23.43 13.91
C GLY A 331 9.55 -22.23 14.73
N ALA A 332 10.40 -21.66 15.60
CA ALA A 332 10.05 -20.48 16.38
C ALA A 332 10.30 -19.17 15.62
N ILE A 333 9.62 -18.12 16.07
CA ILE A 333 9.88 -16.72 15.72
C ILE A 333 10.46 -16.04 16.96
N SER A 334 11.47 -15.19 16.79
CA SER A 334 12.01 -14.38 17.88
C SER A 334 11.07 -13.25 18.27
N ASP A 335 11.31 -12.66 19.44
CA ASP A 335 10.77 -11.35 19.77
C ASP A 335 11.26 -10.30 18.75
N MET A 336 10.53 -9.19 18.69
CA MET A 336 10.89 -8.03 17.88
C MET A 336 12.06 -7.28 18.49
N PHE A 337 13.05 -6.95 17.67
CA PHE A 337 14.24 -6.19 18.06
C PHE A 337 14.27 -4.86 17.33
N ASN A 338 14.45 -3.77 18.09
CA ASN A 338 14.50 -2.41 17.55
C ASN A 338 15.94 -2.05 17.17
N ILE A 339 16.13 -1.57 15.95
CA ILE A 339 17.42 -1.11 15.41
C ILE A 339 17.27 0.35 15.04
N ASP A 340 17.99 1.21 15.75
CA ASP A 340 18.08 2.63 15.42
C ASP A 340 18.77 2.81 14.07
N ILE A 341 18.25 3.75 13.29
CA ILE A 341 18.74 4.10 11.96
C ILE A 341 19.59 5.36 12.08
N ASP A 342 20.85 5.25 11.69
CA ASP A 342 21.83 6.34 11.77
C ASP A 342 21.64 7.34 10.63
N ASN A 343 21.34 6.86 9.41
CA ASN A 343 21.04 7.68 8.25
C ASN A 343 19.55 7.61 7.90
N LEU A 344 18.76 8.56 8.39
CA LEU A 344 17.30 8.55 8.28
C LEU A 344 16.79 8.75 6.85
N ASP A 345 17.53 9.49 6.00
CA ASP A 345 17.14 9.79 4.62
C ASP A 345 17.44 8.63 3.64
N GLU A 346 18.53 7.88 3.84
CA GLU A 346 18.94 6.77 2.94
C GLU A 346 18.71 5.37 3.54
N GLY A 347 18.46 5.30 4.85
CA GLY A 347 18.47 4.08 5.64
C GLY A 347 19.87 3.52 5.91
N ASP A 348 19.91 2.37 6.57
CA ASP A 348 21.14 1.70 6.99
C ASP A 348 21.21 0.26 6.49
N THR A 349 22.33 -0.12 5.86
CA THR A 349 22.69 -1.53 5.69
C THR A 349 23.34 -2.07 6.95
N ARG A 350 22.70 -3.03 7.62
CA ARG A 350 23.22 -3.69 8.83
C ARG A 350 23.67 -5.12 8.52
N TYR A 351 24.72 -5.58 9.22
CA TYR A 351 25.30 -6.90 9.02
C TYR A 351 24.87 -7.85 10.13
N PHE A 352 24.50 -9.07 9.76
CA PHE A 352 24.06 -10.09 10.69
C PHE A 352 24.84 -11.38 10.49
N TYR A 353 24.88 -12.19 11.53
CA TYR A 353 25.31 -13.56 11.39
C TYR A 353 24.57 -14.53 12.30
N LEU A 354 24.44 -15.75 11.80
CA LEU A 354 23.78 -16.86 12.45
C LEU A 354 24.82 -17.77 13.11
N VAL A 355 24.51 -18.27 14.30
CA VAL A 355 25.36 -19.21 15.04
C VAL A 355 24.52 -20.37 15.55
N ASP A 356 25.06 -21.58 15.43
CA ASP A 356 24.51 -22.74 16.14
C ASP A 356 24.92 -22.61 17.62
N ASN A 357 23.96 -22.38 18.50
CA ASN A 357 24.20 -22.09 19.91
C ASN A 357 24.96 -23.23 20.64
N GLU A 358 24.77 -24.49 20.23
CA GLU A 358 25.41 -25.63 20.90
C GLU A 358 26.87 -25.80 20.50
N THR A 359 27.14 -25.69 19.20
CA THR A 359 28.50 -25.88 18.65
C THR A 359 29.32 -24.59 18.65
N SER A 360 28.66 -23.45 18.78
CA SER A 360 29.22 -22.10 18.58
C SER A 360 29.80 -21.90 17.18
N GLU A 361 29.39 -22.72 16.21
CA GLU A 361 29.81 -22.57 14.81
C GLU A 361 28.98 -21.49 14.12
N LYS A 362 29.67 -20.63 13.37
CA LYS A 362 29.02 -19.62 12.54
C LYS A 362 28.41 -20.32 11.33
N ILE A 363 27.09 -20.18 11.19
CA ILE A 363 26.29 -20.83 10.16
C ILE A 363 26.30 -20.00 8.88
N ASP A 364 25.92 -18.72 8.97
CA ASP A 364 25.80 -17.84 7.80
C ASP A 364 26.01 -16.35 8.16
N THR A 365 26.17 -15.52 7.13
CA THR A 365 26.22 -14.05 7.21
C THR A 365 25.36 -13.42 6.14
N PHE A 366 24.60 -12.41 6.50
CA PHE A 366 23.76 -11.65 5.57
C PHE A 366 23.71 -10.18 5.97
N THR A 367 23.11 -9.38 5.11
CA THR A 367 22.85 -7.96 5.35
C THR A 367 21.37 -7.69 5.20
N LEU A 368 20.85 -6.73 5.96
CA LEU A 368 19.52 -6.18 5.77
C LEU A 368 19.66 -4.68 5.49
N ASP A 369 18.88 -4.19 4.53
CA ASP A 369 18.72 -2.77 4.30
C ASP A 369 17.51 -2.30 5.10
N LEU A 370 17.74 -1.44 6.09
CA LEU A 370 16.74 -1.03 7.07
C LEU A 370 16.37 0.43 6.87
N GLN A 371 15.07 0.70 6.89
CA GLN A 371 14.51 2.05 6.88
C GLN A 371 13.81 2.33 8.21
N PRO A 372 13.70 3.60 8.64
CA PRO A 372 12.88 3.95 9.79
C PRO A 372 11.45 3.42 9.62
N SER A 373 10.79 3.08 10.73
CA SER A 373 9.42 2.51 10.77
C SER A 373 9.20 1.16 10.04
N SER A 374 10.23 0.57 9.40
CA SER A 374 10.11 -0.74 8.75
C SER A 374 9.93 -1.86 9.78
N ARG A 375 9.14 -2.89 9.42
CA ARG A 375 8.90 -4.09 10.24
C ARG A 375 9.20 -5.33 9.41
N LEU A 376 10.29 -6.02 9.71
CA LEU A 376 10.79 -7.13 8.90
C LEU A 376 10.76 -8.47 9.65
N LEU A 377 10.24 -9.49 8.97
CA LEU A 377 10.45 -10.89 9.31
C LEU A 377 11.58 -11.46 8.46
N VAL A 378 12.65 -11.88 9.11
CA VAL A 378 13.76 -12.57 8.47
C VAL A 378 13.46 -14.08 8.48
N LEU A 379 13.09 -14.59 7.32
CA LEU A 379 12.94 -16.00 7.07
C LEU A 379 14.31 -16.67 6.95
N THR A 380 14.50 -17.80 7.65
CA THR A 380 15.66 -18.67 7.46
C THR A 380 15.20 -20.06 7.05
N SER A 381 15.90 -20.67 6.11
CA SER A 381 15.55 -22.00 5.58
C SER A 381 16.79 -22.72 5.07
N GLY A 382 16.74 -24.05 4.98
CA GLY A 382 17.83 -24.89 4.47
C GLY A 382 18.27 -25.95 5.48
N ASP A 383 19.52 -26.36 5.39
CA ASP A 383 20.10 -27.41 6.25
C ASP A 383 21.51 -27.01 6.68
N ASN A 384 21.82 -27.14 7.96
CA ASN A 384 23.08 -26.74 8.59
C ASN A 384 24.33 -27.43 7.99
N ALA A 385 24.16 -28.62 7.41
CA ALA A 385 25.22 -29.34 6.71
C ALA A 385 25.31 -28.98 5.21
N SER A 386 24.44 -28.11 4.70
CA SER A 386 24.36 -27.73 3.29
C SER A 386 24.09 -26.23 3.08
N SER A 387 23.31 -25.87 2.06
CA SER A 387 22.97 -24.48 1.74
C SER A 387 21.90 -23.95 2.69
N ILE A 388 22.04 -22.68 3.05
CA ILE A 388 21.07 -21.92 3.81
C ILE A 388 20.63 -20.73 2.96
N THR A 389 19.36 -20.40 3.06
CA THR A 389 18.75 -19.24 2.43
C THR A 389 18.19 -18.35 3.51
N VAL A 390 18.44 -17.05 3.38
CA VAL A 390 17.88 -16.00 4.22
C VAL A 390 17.16 -15.02 3.30
N ASN A 391 15.96 -14.62 3.68
CA ASN A 391 15.21 -13.56 3.00
C ASN A 391 14.42 -12.77 4.05
N ASP A 392 14.35 -11.47 3.89
CA ASP A 392 13.49 -10.60 4.67
C ASP A 392 12.20 -10.30 3.91
N ASN A 393 11.10 -10.18 4.65
CA ASN A 393 9.82 -9.72 4.13
C ASN A 393 9.25 -8.66 5.09
N GLU A 394 8.59 -7.65 4.55
CA GLU A 394 7.83 -6.69 5.34
C GLU A 394 6.59 -7.36 5.94
N GLU A 395 6.30 -7.03 7.20
CA GLU A 395 5.12 -7.50 7.90
C GLU A 395 4.15 -6.35 8.17
N ASP A 396 2.94 -6.48 7.63
CA ASP A 396 1.82 -5.66 8.06
C ASP A 396 1.20 -6.24 9.35
N LEU A 397 1.69 -5.73 10.48
CA LEU A 397 1.18 -6.07 11.80
C LEU A 397 0.02 -5.17 12.25
N ARG A 398 -0.49 -4.27 11.39
CA ARG A 398 -1.65 -3.43 11.74
C ARG A 398 -2.84 -4.32 12.07
N VAL A 399 -3.41 -4.08 13.24
CA VAL A 399 -4.63 -4.74 13.70
C VAL A 399 -5.84 -4.20 12.93
N ILE A 400 -6.81 -5.05 12.66
CA ILE A 400 -8.09 -4.70 12.03
C ILE A 400 -9.21 -5.14 12.97
N SER A 401 -10.06 -4.23 13.41
CA SER A 401 -11.03 -4.53 14.48
C SER A 401 -12.14 -5.49 14.06
N THR A 402 -12.41 -5.65 12.76
CA THR A 402 -13.57 -6.40 12.27
C THR A 402 -13.28 -7.88 11.99
N HIS A 403 -12.02 -8.25 11.76
CA HIS A 403 -11.65 -9.59 11.34
C HIS A 403 -10.15 -9.87 11.61
N ALA A 404 -9.67 -11.08 11.31
CA ALA A 404 -8.29 -11.49 11.53
C ALA A 404 -7.45 -11.45 10.25
N LYS A 405 -6.14 -11.25 10.40
CA LYS A 405 -5.15 -11.25 9.32
C LYS A 405 -4.18 -12.40 9.48
N LEU A 406 -4.00 -13.20 8.42
CA LEU A 406 -2.94 -14.20 8.35
C LEU A 406 -1.77 -13.66 7.55
N LEU A 407 -0.56 -13.81 8.08
CA LEU A 407 0.70 -13.56 7.39
C LEU A 407 1.33 -14.91 7.03
N ILE A 408 1.17 -15.32 5.78
CA ILE A 408 1.50 -16.68 5.33
C ILE A 408 2.86 -16.66 4.65
N ASN A 409 3.77 -17.54 5.06
CA ASN A 409 5.15 -17.60 4.61
C ASN A 409 5.52 -19.00 4.12
N HIS A 410 6.32 -19.09 3.05
CA HIS A 410 6.82 -20.36 2.52
C HIS A 410 8.33 -20.51 2.70
N SER A 411 8.77 -21.41 3.58
CA SER A 411 10.19 -21.66 3.92
C SER A 411 10.61 -23.14 3.80
N ILE A 412 9.95 -23.94 2.96
CA ILE A 412 10.25 -25.37 2.77
C ILE A 412 11.37 -25.52 1.72
N ASP A 413 12.60 -25.83 2.13
CA ASP A 413 13.77 -25.92 1.24
C ASP A 413 13.68 -27.13 0.30
N ASP A 414 13.14 -28.27 0.76
CA ASP A 414 13.04 -29.52 -0.01
C ASP A 414 12.24 -29.37 -1.31
N ILE A 415 11.27 -28.44 -1.34
CA ILE A 415 10.46 -28.13 -2.53
C ILE A 415 10.70 -26.73 -3.08
N LYS A 416 11.80 -26.06 -2.73
CA LYS A 416 12.11 -24.64 -3.09
C LYS A 416 12.01 -24.23 -4.56
N SER A 417 11.94 -25.18 -5.47
CA SER A 417 11.72 -24.93 -6.91
C SER A 417 10.25 -24.82 -7.30
N ASN A 418 9.32 -24.98 -6.36
CA ASN A 418 7.87 -24.96 -6.56
C ASN A 418 7.26 -23.89 -5.66
N ALA A 419 6.12 -23.34 -6.09
CA ALA A 419 5.25 -22.60 -5.21
C ALA A 419 4.41 -23.56 -4.34
N ILE A 420 3.83 -23.02 -3.28
CA ILE A 420 2.76 -23.67 -2.52
C ILE A 420 1.43 -22.96 -2.78
N GLU A 421 0.36 -23.74 -2.80
CA GLU A 421 -1.02 -23.27 -2.86
C GLU A 421 -1.68 -23.51 -1.51
N VAL A 422 -2.26 -22.48 -0.90
CA VAL A 422 -2.90 -22.57 0.40
C VAL A 422 -4.41 -22.48 0.24
N VAL A 423 -5.09 -23.49 0.74
CA VAL A 423 -6.55 -23.57 0.80
C VAL A 423 -6.99 -23.48 2.26
N ILE A 424 -7.75 -22.44 2.59
CA ILE A 424 -8.28 -22.19 3.92
C ILE A 424 -9.80 -22.36 3.87
N VAL A 425 -10.34 -23.20 4.75
CA VAL A 425 -11.79 -23.46 4.82
C VAL A 425 -12.24 -23.43 6.27
N SER A 426 -13.50 -23.04 6.52
CA SER A 426 -14.09 -23.17 7.86
C SER A 426 -14.06 -24.63 8.32
N ASP A 427 -13.96 -24.85 9.64
CA ASP A 427 -13.87 -26.18 10.27
C ASP A 427 -14.87 -27.20 9.69
N GLY A 428 -14.34 -28.33 9.24
CA GLY A 428 -15.11 -29.40 8.61
C GLY A 428 -15.53 -29.13 7.15
N GLY A 429 -15.06 -28.03 6.56
CA GLY A 429 -15.23 -27.70 5.15
C GLY A 429 -14.51 -28.68 4.22
N ASN A 430 -15.02 -28.83 2.99
CA ASN A 430 -14.37 -29.71 2.00
C ASN A 430 -13.41 -28.88 1.12
N PRO A 431 -12.08 -29.13 1.16
CA PRO A 431 -11.11 -28.36 0.38
C PRO A 431 -11.33 -28.46 -1.13
N ASP A 432 -11.84 -29.59 -1.63
CA ASP A 432 -12.10 -29.79 -3.08
C ASP A 432 -13.15 -28.81 -3.67
N SER A 433 -13.86 -28.07 -2.80
CA SER A 433 -14.89 -27.10 -3.21
C SER A 433 -14.35 -25.67 -3.33
N TYR A 434 -13.07 -25.46 -3.02
CA TYR A 434 -12.44 -24.15 -2.97
C TYR A 434 -11.27 -24.09 -3.96
N THR A 435 -11.03 -22.88 -4.49
CA THR A 435 -9.77 -22.56 -5.17
C THR A 435 -8.75 -22.12 -4.12
N PRO A 436 -7.44 -22.34 -4.36
CA PRO A 436 -6.40 -21.75 -3.53
C PRO A 436 -6.60 -20.24 -3.39
N GLN A 437 -6.53 -19.76 -2.15
CA GLN A 437 -6.64 -18.33 -1.86
C GLN A 437 -5.29 -17.63 -1.92
N VAL A 438 -4.21 -18.38 -1.67
CA VAL A 438 -2.84 -17.87 -1.66
C VAL A 438 -1.94 -18.81 -2.44
N GLU A 439 -1.08 -18.24 -3.29
CA GLU A 439 0.00 -18.95 -3.99
C GLU A 439 1.33 -18.26 -3.66
N LEU A 440 2.27 -19.00 -3.07
CA LEU A 440 3.52 -18.44 -2.53
C LEU A 440 4.74 -19.12 -3.15
N SER A 441 5.70 -18.31 -3.58
CA SER A 441 7.02 -18.81 -3.97
C SER A 441 7.89 -19.07 -2.74
N TYR A 442 8.98 -19.82 -2.92
CA TYR A 442 9.93 -20.06 -1.84
C TYR A 442 10.50 -18.74 -1.30
N MET A 443 10.51 -18.60 0.02
CA MET A 443 10.94 -17.46 0.84
C MET A 443 10.08 -16.18 0.72
N SER A 444 8.90 -16.24 0.11
CA SER A 444 7.96 -15.10 0.04
C SER A 444 6.88 -15.17 1.13
N ASN A 445 6.20 -14.04 1.33
CA ASN A 445 5.01 -13.90 2.15
C ASN A 445 3.80 -13.38 1.35
N GLU A 446 2.61 -13.57 1.91
CA GLU A 446 1.33 -13.05 1.40
C GLU A 446 0.37 -12.91 2.58
N GLN A 447 -0.54 -11.95 2.50
CA GLN A 447 -1.56 -11.75 3.52
C GLN A 447 -2.91 -12.31 3.12
N TYR A 448 -3.68 -12.79 4.09
CA TYR A 448 -5.05 -13.25 3.87
C TYR A 448 -5.94 -12.90 5.05
N GLU A 449 -7.05 -12.23 4.76
CA GLU A 449 -8.02 -11.79 5.76
C GLU A 449 -9.19 -12.78 5.88
N LEU A 450 -9.64 -13.02 7.11
CA LEU A 450 -10.79 -13.90 7.40
C LEU A 450 -11.50 -13.50 8.69
N GLU A 451 -12.80 -13.82 8.76
CA GLU A 451 -13.62 -13.60 9.96
C GLU A 451 -13.15 -14.43 11.16
N SER A 452 -13.70 -14.16 12.34
CA SER A 452 -13.44 -14.99 13.52
C SER A 452 -13.99 -16.41 13.35
N GLY A 453 -13.23 -17.42 13.80
CA GLY A 453 -13.68 -18.80 13.77
C GLY A 453 -12.58 -19.85 13.86
N ASP A 454 -12.98 -21.07 13.50
CA ASP A 454 -12.12 -22.25 13.42
C ASP A 454 -11.96 -22.64 11.94
N TYR A 455 -10.72 -22.94 11.52
CA TYR A 455 -10.36 -23.16 10.12
C TYR A 455 -9.50 -24.40 9.92
N ASP A 456 -9.76 -25.15 8.86
CA ASP A 456 -8.87 -26.20 8.37
C ASP A 456 -8.02 -25.63 7.23
N ILE A 457 -6.71 -25.90 7.29
CA ILE A 457 -5.72 -25.37 6.35
C ILE A 457 -5.07 -26.53 5.61
N TYR A 458 -5.10 -26.44 4.28
CA TYR A 458 -4.51 -27.40 3.37
C TYR A 458 -3.47 -26.69 2.51
N ILE A 459 -2.26 -27.23 2.44
CA ILE A 459 -1.20 -26.70 1.61
C ILE A 459 -0.83 -27.75 0.57
N TYR A 460 -0.86 -27.35 -0.70
CA TYR A 460 -0.53 -28.17 -1.84
C TYR A 460 0.78 -27.69 -2.48
N ASN A 461 1.53 -28.62 -3.08
CA ASN A 461 2.59 -28.26 -4.01
C ASN A 461 1.96 -27.82 -5.34
N ALA A 462 2.15 -26.56 -5.73
CA ALA A 462 1.48 -25.97 -6.90
C ALA A 462 1.80 -26.70 -8.21
N SER A 463 3.02 -27.24 -8.34
CA SER A 463 3.46 -27.94 -9.55
C SER A 463 2.85 -29.34 -9.71
N SER A 464 2.70 -30.07 -8.60
CA SER A 464 2.24 -31.47 -8.62
C SER A 464 0.76 -31.64 -8.25
N GLY A 465 0.16 -30.67 -7.55
CA GLY A 465 -1.15 -30.77 -6.94
C GLY A 465 -1.19 -31.72 -5.74
N GLU A 466 -0.04 -32.11 -5.19
CA GLU A 466 0.05 -33.01 -4.03
C GLU A 466 -0.23 -32.24 -2.75
N LEU A 467 -1.11 -32.78 -1.89
CA LEU A 467 -1.32 -32.28 -0.53
C LEU A 467 -0.06 -32.57 0.31
N ILE A 468 0.56 -31.52 0.83
CA ILE A 468 1.82 -31.61 1.56
C ILE A 468 1.70 -31.26 3.05
N ILE A 469 0.72 -30.43 3.44
CA ILE A 469 0.39 -30.13 4.84
C ILE A 469 -1.14 -30.09 4.99
N GLU A 470 -1.65 -30.71 6.05
CA GLU A 470 -3.03 -30.59 6.52
C GLU A 470 -2.99 -30.27 8.02
N THR A 471 -3.60 -29.16 8.43
CA THR A 471 -3.63 -28.73 9.83
C THR A 471 -4.90 -27.95 10.14
N TYR A 472 -5.05 -27.57 11.41
CA TYR A 472 -6.15 -26.78 11.91
C TYR A 472 -5.63 -25.50 12.57
N LEU A 473 -6.34 -24.41 12.34
CA LEU A 473 -6.24 -23.16 13.09
C LEU A 473 -7.52 -23.02 13.90
N ARG A 474 -7.42 -22.75 15.20
CA ARG A 474 -8.55 -22.73 16.13
C ARG A 474 -8.51 -21.47 16.98
N GLY A 475 -9.69 -20.92 17.28
CA GLY A 475 -9.85 -19.73 18.10
C GLY A 475 -9.25 -18.49 17.45
N VAL A 476 -9.52 -18.28 16.16
CA VAL A 476 -9.20 -17.01 15.49
C VAL A 476 -10.26 -15.99 15.88
N ASP A 477 -9.85 -14.87 16.47
CA ASP A 477 -10.72 -13.77 16.87
C ASP A 477 -10.45 -12.52 16.02
N ALA A 478 -11.43 -11.60 15.95
CA ALA A 478 -11.25 -10.34 15.25
C ALA A 478 -10.12 -9.52 15.91
N GLY A 479 -9.27 -8.88 15.09
CA GLY A 479 -8.06 -8.22 15.55
C GLY A 479 -6.82 -9.11 15.65
N ASP A 480 -6.96 -10.45 15.55
CA ASP A 480 -5.79 -11.33 15.55
C ASP A 480 -4.94 -11.10 14.28
N VAL A 481 -3.63 -10.98 14.47
CA VAL A 481 -2.64 -11.07 13.39
C VAL A 481 -1.80 -12.32 13.61
N ILE A 482 -1.83 -13.27 12.67
CA ILE A 482 -1.30 -14.62 12.87
C ILE A 482 -0.28 -14.95 11.78
N ASN A 483 0.96 -15.23 12.18
CA ASN A 483 1.99 -15.76 11.30
C ASN A 483 1.81 -17.27 11.09
N LEU A 484 1.74 -17.68 9.83
CA LEU A 484 1.73 -19.08 9.39
C LEU A 484 2.97 -19.35 8.54
N ILE A 485 3.92 -20.13 9.04
CA ILE A 485 5.21 -20.37 8.36
C ILE A 485 5.33 -21.83 7.99
N ALA A 486 5.29 -22.14 6.70
CA ALA A 486 5.47 -23.48 6.19
C ALA A 486 6.97 -23.83 6.14
N THR A 487 7.42 -24.85 6.88
CA THR A 487 8.84 -25.23 7.00
C THR A 487 9.06 -26.70 6.67
N ASP A 488 10.32 -27.07 6.42
CA ASP A 488 10.75 -28.46 6.55
C ASP A 488 10.53 -29.02 7.96
N TYR A 489 10.74 -30.32 8.13
CA TYR A 489 10.90 -30.91 9.45
C TYR A 489 12.27 -30.53 10.05
N ALA A 490 12.40 -30.53 11.39
CA ALA A 490 13.66 -30.19 12.06
C ALA A 490 14.89 -31.01 11.60
N TYR A 491 14.68 -32.21 11.06
CA TYR A 491 15.74 -33.08 10.51
C TYR A 491 15.86 -33.03 8.97
N GLY A 492 15.16 -32.10 8.33
CA GLY A 492 15.13 -31.89 6.88
C GLY A 492 13.97 -32.61 6.18
N GLY A 493 13.41 -31.95 5.16
CA GLY A 493 12.39 -32.49 4.27
C GLY A 493 11.08 -32.88 4.95
N SER A 494 10.38 -33.85 4.37
CA SER A 494 9.07 -34.31 4.85
C SER A 494 9.14 -35.10 6.19
N PRO A 495 8.10 -35.07 7.04
CA PRO A 495 6.86 -34.32 6.85
C PRO A 495 7.06 -32.82 7.09
N TYR A 496 6.53 -32.00 6.19
CA TYR A 496 6.59 -30.55 6.36
C TYR A 496 5.65 -30.10 7.48
N GLN A 497 5.90 -28.91 8.01
CA GLN A 497 5.18 -28.38 9.16
C GLN A 497 4.65 -26.98 8.84
N LEU A 498 3.49 -26.63 9.41
CA LEU A 498 3.02 -25.26 9.45
C LEU A 498 3.16 -24.77 10.88
N GLN A 499 4.07 -23.83 11.09
CA GLN A 499 4.25 -23.17 12.38
C GLN A 499 3.22 -22.05 12.48
N THR A 500 2.56 -21.95 13.63
CA THR A 500 1.52 -20.95 13.88
C THR A 500 1.96 -20.08 15.04
N TYR A 501 1.97 -18.77 14.82
CA TYR A 501 2.34 -17.78 15.81
C TYR A 501 1.30 -16.66 15.84
N PHE A 502 0.62 -16.51 16.98
CA PHE A 502 -0.27 -15.39 17.23
C PHE A 502 0.58 -14.21 17.70
N ASN A 503 0.49 -13.09 16.99
CA ASN A 503 1.09 -11.84 17.44
C ASN A 503 0.13 -11.24 18.48
N TYR A 504 0.45 -11.39 19.77
CA TYR A 504 -0.33 -10.82 20.87
C TYR A 504 0.22 -9.48 21.29
#